data_AF-A0A8J3MI58-F1
#
_entry.id   AF-A0A8J3MI58-F1
#
_cell.length_a   1.000
_cell.length_b   1.000
_cell.length_c   1.000
_cell.angle_alpha   90.00
_cell.angle_beta   90.00
_cell.angle_gamma   90.00
#
_symmetry.space_group_name_H-M   'P 1'
#
loop_
_entity.id
_entity.type
_entity.pdbx_description
1 polymer ?
#
loop_
_entity_poly.entity_id
_entity_poly.type
_entity_poly.pdbx_seq_one_letter_code
_entity_poly.pdbx_strand_id
1 'polypeptide(L)'
;MELPPVDWENPPLDPPDGVAQPLMWRLAARLLHDHVTAAGSWPVARCRVCELAWPCPARRYAERGLLAACRHPVTGRGAAAFTDWFLAADEPPRGAR
;
A
#
# COMPACT_ATOMS: atom_id res chain seq x y z
N MET A 1 -7.40 16.76 5.60
CA MET A 1 -7.82 16.25 4.28
C MET A 1 -8.54 14.95 4.55
N GLU A 2 -9.81 14.86 4.18
CA GLU A 2 -10.66 13.71 4.47
C GLU A 2 -10.37 12.61 3.43
N LEU A 3 -10.18 11.37 3.88
CA LEU A 3 -10.01 10.24 2.96
C LEU A 3 -11.36 9.93 2.30
N PRO A 4 -11.38 9.48 1.03
CA PRO A 4 -12.62 9.08 0.40
C PRO A 4 -13.24 7.89 1.15
N PRO A 5 -14.58 7.78 1.21
CA PRO A 5 -15.27 6.67 1.86
C PRO A 5 -15.17 5.41 1.00
N VAL A 6 -14.04 4.71 1.11
CA VAL A 6 -13.71 3.53 0.30
C VAL A 6 -13.53 2.32 1.20
N ASP A 7 -13.92 1.15 0.70
CA ASP A 7 -13.49 -0.11 1.26
C ASP A 7 -11.99 -0.33 1.00
N TRP A 8 -11.16 -0.14 2.02
CA TRP A 8 -9.71 -0.23 1.90
C TRP A 8 -9.17 -1.65 1.81
N GLU A 9 -9.97 -2.66 2.16
CA GLU A 9 -9.59 -4.07 1.98
C GLU A 9 -9.84 -4.53 0.54
N ASN A 10 -10.84 -3.94 -0.10
CA ASN A 10 -11.27 -4.23 -1.47
C ASN A 10 -11.53 -2.93 -2.28
N PRO A 11 -10.49 -2.11 -2.54
CA PRO A 11 -10.64 -0.82 -3.19
C PRO A 11 -11.04 -1.00 -4.66
N PRO A 12 -11.85 -0.10 -5.23
CA PRO A 12 -12.15 -0.13 -6.65
C PRO A 12 -10.87 0.06 -7.48
N LEU A 13 -10.79 -0.63 -8.62
CA LEU A 13 -9.67 -0.46 -9.55
C LEU A 13 -9.65 0.95 -10.15
N ASP A 14 -10.82 1.50 -10.43
CA ASP A 14 -10.94 2.90 -10.82
C ASP A 14 -10.89 3.81 -9.58
N PRO A 15 -10.09 4.89 -9.64
CA PRO A 15 -9.93 5.81 -8.53
C PRO A 15 -11.23 6.58 -8.28
N PRO A 16 -11.69 6.66 -7.01
CA PRO A 16 -12.76 7.56 -6.62
C PRO A 16 -12.43 9.03 -6.87
N ASP A 17 -13.48 9.85 -6.94
CA ASP A 17 -13.32 11.31 -7.02
C ASP A 17 -12.52 11.85 -5.83
N GLY A 18 -11.61 12.78 -6.11
CA GLY A 18 -10.74 13.38 -5.08
C GLY A 18 -9.42 12.64 -4.83
N VAL A 19 -9.18 11.49 -5.47
CA VAL A 19 -7.84 10.87 -5.48
C VAL A 19 -6.86 11.74 -6.25
N ALA A 20 -5.80 12.20 -5.58
CA ALA A 20 -4.83 13.14 -6.15
C ALA A 20 -3.93 12.51 -7.22
N GLN A 21 -3.65 11.20 -7.14
CA GLN A 21 -2.75 10.49 -8.07
C GLN A 21 -3.43 9.24 -8.68
N PRO A 22 -4.26 9.40 -9.73
CA PRO A 22 -5.08 8.32 -10.30
C PRO A 22 -4.30 7.12 -10.84
N LEU A 23 -3.09 7.32 -11.38
CA LEU A 23 -2.27 6.21 -11.87
C LEU A 23 -1.68 5.38 -10.72
N MET A 24 -1.24 6.05 -9.64
CA MET A 24 -0.70 5.36 -8.47
C MET A 24 -1.79 4.55 -7.75
N TRP A 25 -3.02 5.09 -7.70
CA TRP A 25 -4.19 4.35 -7.21
C TRP A 25 -4.39 3.06 -7.98
N ARG A 26 -4.49 3.11 -9.32
CA ARG A 26 -4.74 1.93 -10.16
C ARG A 26 -3.69 0.84 -9.94
N LEU A 27 -2.41 1.23 -9.90
CA LEU A 27 -1.30 0.32 -9.66
C LEU A 27 -1.39 -0.32 -8.27
N ALA A 28 -1.63 0.49 -7.24
CA ALA A 28 -1.71 0.02 -5.86
C ALA A 28 -2.94 -0.87 -5.64
N ALA A 29 -4.12 -0.48 -6.14
CA ALA A 29 -5.33 -1.27 -6.09
C ALA A 29 -5.10 -2.62 -6.77
N ARG A 30 -4.54 -2.62 -8.00
CA ARG A 30 -4.27 -3.87 -8.72
C ARG A 30 -3.34 -4.79 -7.95
N LEU A 31 -2.26 -4.25 -7.40
CA LEU A 31 -1.31 -5.03 -6.59
C LEU A 31 -1.99 -5.62 -5.33
N LEU A 32 -2.90 -4.88 -4.69
CA LEU A 32 -3.67 -5.37 -3.55
C LEU A 32 -4.57 -6.55 -3.93
N HIS A 33 -5.27 -6.44 -5.06
CA HIS A 33 -6.16 -7.47 -5.61
C HIS A 33 -5.42 -8.73 -6.04
N ASP A 34 -4.23 -8.59 -6.61
CA ASP A 34 -3.43 -9.75 -7.02
C ASP A 34 -2.87 -10.48 -5.77
N HIS A 35 -2.49 -9.75 -4.71
CA HIS A 35 -1.90 -10.33 -3.50
C HIS A 35 -2.94 -10.70 -2.42
N VAL A 36 -3.54 -11.88 -2.59
CA VAL A 36 -4.52 -12.51 -1.66
C VAL A 36 -3.95 -13.69 -0.86
N THR A 37 -4.65 -14.10 0.20
CA THR A 37 -4.32 -15.32 0.97
C THR A 37 -4.49 -16.56 0.09
N ALA A 38 -3.59 -17.53 0.22
CA ALA A 38 -3.80 -18.86 -0.33
C ALA A 38 -4.85 -19.60 0.53
N ALA A 39 -5.93 -20.08 -0.09
CA ALA A 39 -6.92 -20.90 0.61
C ALA A 39 -6.26 -22.19 1.11
N GLY A 40 -6.54 -22.57 2.36
CA GLY A 40 -6.05 -23.83 2.94
C GLY A 40 -4.58 -23.82 3.41
N SER A 41 -3.89 -22.67 3.40
CA SER A 41 -2.55 -22.56 3.99
C SER A 41 -2.61 -22.55 5.52
N TRP A 42 -2.75 -23.74 6.11
CA TRP A 42 -2.58 -24.01 7.54
C TRP A 42 -1.26 -24.77 7.76
N PRO A 43 -0.51 -24.51 8.84
CA PRO A 43 -0.79 -23.57 9.93
C PRO A 43 -0.32 -22.12 9.67
N VAL A 44 0.43 -21.88 8.59
CA VAL A 44 0.96 -20.53 8.28
C VAL A 44 0.30 -19.99 7.01
N ALA A 45 -0.46 -18.90 7.17
CA ALA A 45 -1.05 -18.21 6.04
C ALA A 45 0.02 -17.65 5.10
N ARG A 46 -0.09 -17.92 3.80
CA ARG A 46 0.83 -17.42 2.77
C ARG A 46 0.10 -16.63 1.70
N CYS A 47 0.79 -15.70 1.07
CA CYS A 47 0.29 -15.02 -0.12
C CYS A 47 0.30 -15.98 -1.31
N ARG A 48 -0.78 -15.98 -2.10
CA ARG A 48 -0.92 -16.80 -3.30
C ARG A 48 0.10 -16.48 -4.39
N VAL A 49 0.55 -15.23 -4.50
CA VAL A 49 1.39 -14.75 -5.61
C VAL A 49 2.88 -14.85 -5.31
N CYS A 50 3.30 -14.42 -4.12
CA CYS A 50 4.72 -14.40 -3.75
C CYS A 50 5.13 -15.51 -2.79
N GLU A 51 4.18 -16.32 -2.31
CA GLU A 51 4.38 -17.44 -1.37
C GLU A 51 5.01 -17.07 -0.02
N LEU A 52 5.20 -15.77 0.24
CA LEU A 52 5.68 -15.25 1.51
C LEU A 52 4.58 -15.30 2.58
N ALA A 53 5.00 -15.19 3.85
CA ALA A 53 4.11 -15.11 5.00
C ALA A 53 3.08 -13.97 4.81
N TRP A 54 1.83 -14.27 5.13
CA TRP A 54 0.73 -13.32 5.05
C TRP A 54 0.69 -12.40 6.28
N PRO A 55 0.38 -11.09 6.14
CA PRO A 55 0.30 -10.34 4.89
C PRO A 55 1.70 -10.09 4.30
N CYS A 56 1.84 -10.34 3.00
CA CYS A 56 3.14 -10.24 2.33
C CYS A 56 3.61 -8.78 2.14
N PRO A 57 4.93 -8.55 1.94
CA PRO A 57 5.47 -7.21 1.73
C PRO A 57 4.80 -6.44 0.58
N ALA A 58 4.55 -7.10 -0.56
CA ALA A 58 3.90 -6.48 -1.71
C ALA A 58 2.48 -6.00 -1.40
N ARG A 59 1.71 -6.74 -0.61
CA ARG A 59 0.39 -6.29 -0.13
C ARG A 59 0.51 -5.04 0.73
N ARG A 60 1.44 -5.03 1.69
CA ARG A 60 1.66 -3.86 2.56
C ARG A 60 2.08 -2.63 1.74
N TYR A 61 2.84 -2.83 0.67
CA TYR A 61 3.20 -1.76 -0.26
C TYR A 61 2.01 -1.25 -1.07
N ALA A 62 1.11 -2.13 -1.50
CA ALA A 62 -0.15 -1.72 -2.12
C ALA A 62 -1.01 -0.86 -1.19
N GLU A 63 -1.19 -1.27 0.06
CA GLU A 63 -1.95 -0.51 1.08
C GLU A 63 -1.37 0.90 1.28
N ARG A 64 -0.03 1.00 1.41
CA ARG A 64 0.67 2.30 1.50
C ARG A 64 0.52 3.14 0.23
N GLY A 65 0.57 2.50 -0.95
CA GLY A 65 0.41 3.14 -2.24
C GLY A 65 -0.97 3.79 -2.41
N LEU A 66 -2.04 3.12 -1.95
CA LEU A 66 -3.39 3.67 -1.97
C LEU A 66 -3.51 4.93 -1.10
N LEU A 67 -2.98 4.88 0.12
CA LEU A 67 -2.97 6.05 1.03
C LEU A 67 -2.17 7.21 0.46
N ALA A 68 -1.01 6.93 -0.14
CA ALA A 68 -0.19 7.95 -0.77
C ALA A 68 -0.84 8.52 -2.04
N ALA A 69 -1.68 7.75 -2.75
CA ALA A 69 -2.38 8.21 -3.94
C ALA A 69 -3.44 9.28 -3.62
N CYS A 70 -4.01 9.23 -2.41
CA CYS A 70 -4.92 10.26 -1.91
C CYS A 70 -4.20 11.56 -1.52
N ARG A 71 -2.87 11.55 -1.38
CA ARG A 71 -2.10 12.73 -0.99
C ARG A 71 -1.63 13.48 -2.22
N HIS A 72 -1.88 14.79 -2.25
CA HIS A 72 -1.29 15.67 -3.25
C HIS A 72 0.24 15.59 -3.14
N PRO A 73 1.00 15.41 -4.23
CA PRO A 73 2.44 15.53 -4.16
C PRO A 73 2.73 16.93 -3.62
N VAL A 74 3.38 17.00 -2.45
CA VAL A 74 3.96 18.26 -1.98
C VAL A 74 4.87 18.71 -3.13
N THR A 75 4.57 19.87 -3.71
CA THR A 75 5.36 20.47 -4.79
C THR A 75 6.79 20.63 -4.31
N GLY A 76 7.63 19.64 -4.61
CA GLY A 76 8.99 19.57 -4.10
C GLY A 76 9.59 18.17 -4.22
N ARG A 77 10.24 17.92 -5.37
CA ARG A 77 11.03 16.73 -5.75
C ARG A 77 10.22 15.46 -6.04
N GLY A 78 10.03 15.21 -7.33
CA GLY A 78 9.49 13.95 -7.87
C GLY A 78 10.30 12.73 -7.46
N ALA A 79 9.69 11.55 -7.57
CA ALA A 79 10.20 10.19 -7.28
C ALA A 79 10.83 9.94 -5.89
N ALA A 80 11.73 10.81 -5.42
CA ALA A 80 12.42 10.74 -4.14
C ALA A 80 11.48 10.86 -2.93
N ALA A 81 10.41 11.66 -3.01
CA ALA A 81 9.48 11.83 -1.89
C ALA A 81 8.69 10.55 -1.53
N PHE A 82 8.43 9.67 -2.52
CA PHE A 82 7.77 8.39 -2.28
C PHE A 82 8.71 7.42 -1.54
N THR A 83 9.95 7.29 -2.01
CA THR A 83 10.96 6.43 -1.37
C THR A 83 11.39 6.93 0.01
N ASP A 84 11.50 8.25 0.20
CA ASP A 84 11.93 8.83 1.48
C ASP A 84 10.88 8.65 2.59
N TRP A 85 9.60 8.86 2.29
CA TRP A 85 8.52 8.57 3.24
C TRP A 85 8.42 7.07 3.56
N PHE A 86 8.75 6.24 2.58
CA PHE A 86 8.63 4.79 2.63
C PHE A 86 9.76 4.11 3.42
N LEU A 87 10.99 4.65 3.38
CA LEU A 87 12.14 4.16 4.14
C LEU A 87 12.21 4.75 5.55
N ALA A 88 11.71 5.98 5.77
CA ALA A 88 11.69 6.59 7.10
C ALA A 88 10.72 5.93 8.08
N ALA A 89 9.75 5.13 7.60
CA ALA A 89 8.78 4.43 8.44
C ALA A 89 9.33 3.16 9.13
N ASP A 90 10.62 2.83 8.93
CA ASP A 90 11.25 1.59 9.42
C ASP A 90 12.45 1.83 10.36
N GLU A 91 12.61 3.02 10.94
CA GLU A 91 13.62 3.21 11.99
C GLU A 91 13.01 2.89 13.37
N PRO A 92 13.31 1.74 13.99
CA PRO A 92 13.00 1.53 15.40
C PRO A 92 13.76 2.57 16.23
N PRO A 93 13.18 3.10 17.33
CA PRO A 93 13.89 4.05 18.17
C PRO A 93 15.21 3.45 18.65
N ARG A 94 16.34 4.03 18.20
CA ARG A 94 17.64 3.75 18.79
C ARG A 94 17.67 4.40 20.18
N GLY A 95 17.23 3.66 21.18
CA GLY A 95 17.14 4.21 22.53
C GLY A 95 16.37 3.31 23.49
N ALA A 96 16.80 2.06 23.63
CA ALA A 96 16.50 1.25 24.80
C ALA A 96 17.80 0.60 25.28
N ARG A 97 18.58 1.37 26.03
CA ARG A 97 19.55 0.86 26.99
C ARG A 97 19.54 1.74 28.22
#